data_AF-A0A6M0FXM4-F1
#
_entry.id   AF-A0A6M0FXM4-F1
#
_cell.length_a   1.000
_cell.length_b   1.000
_cell.length_c   1.000
_cell.angle_alpha   90.00
_cell.angle_beta   90.00
_cell.angle_gamma   90.00
#
_symmetry.space_group_name_H-M   'P 1'
#
loop_
_entity.id
_entity.type
_entity.pdbx_description
1 polymer ?
#
loop_
_entity_poly.entity_id
_entity_poly.type
_entity_poly.pdbx_seq_one_letter_code
_entity_poly.pdbx_strand_id
1 'polypeptide(L)' 'MINPESRIRSMTNQQLRTYFRETQDEAAFREILSRGLDEKDKAAACAFKAWQEERAATY' A
#
# COMPACT_ATOMS: atom_id res chain seq x y z
N MET A 1 -18.92 -9.49 -11.06
CA MET A 1 -17.58 -9.65 -10.44
C MET A 1 -17.15 -8.26 -10.01
N ILE A 2 -16.90 -8.03 -8.72
CA ILE A 2 -16.43 -6.73 -8.23
C ILE A 2 -14.92 -6.70 -8.49
N ASN A 3 -14.46 -5.87 -9.43
CA ASN A 3 -13.03 -5.72 -9.66
C ASN A 3 -12.37 -5.22 -8.37
N PRO A 4 -11.35 -5.92 -7.84
CA PRO A 4 -10.69 -5.55 -6.58
C PRO A 4 -10.09 -4.13 -6.65
N GLU A 5 -9.60 -3.72 -7.82
CA GLU A 5 -9.11 -2.37 -8.08
C GLU A 5 -10.20 -1.29 -7.91
N SER A 6 -11.44 -1.59 -8.28
CA SER A 6 -12.56 -0.66 -8.10
C SER A 6 -12.94 -0.51 -6.62
N ARG A 7 -12.72 -1.55 -5.81
CA ARG A 7 -12.95 -1.53 -4.36
C ARG A 7 -11.87 -0.73 -3.65
N ILE A 8 -10.61 -0.87 -4.06
CA ILE A 8 -9.46 -0.12 -3.53
C ILE A 8 -9.63 1.39 -3.77
N ARG A 9 -10.03 1.80 -4.98
CA ARG A 9 -10.33 3.21 -5.29
C ARG A 9 -11.48 3.81 -4.49
N SER A 10 -12.40 3.01 -3.97
CA SER A 10 -13.50 3.50 -3.14
C SER A 10 -13.21 3.50 -1.64
N MET A 11 -12.11 2.88 -1.19
CA MET A 11 -11.74 2.82 0.22
C MET A 11 -11.11 4.12 0.71
N THR A 12 -11.27 4.46 2.00
CA THR A 12 -10.56 5.59 2.63
C THR A 12 -9.09 5.24 2.93
N ASN A 13 -8.22 6.23 3.18
CA ASN A 13 -6.81 5.98 3.52
C ASN A 13 -6.65 5.05 4.74
N GLN A 14 -7.53 5.18 5.74
CA GLN A 14 -7.51 4.29 6.91
C GLN A 14 -7.89 2.85 6.52
N GLN A 15 -8.90 2.67 5.68
CA GLN A 15 -9.31 1.35 5.19
C GLN A 15 -8.23 0.73 4.30
N LEU A 16 -7.59 1.52 3.44
CA LEU A 16 -6.49 1.07 2.60
C LEU A 16 -5.29 0.60 3.45
N ARG A 17 -4.94 1.34 4.51
CA ARG A 17 -3.87 0.94 5.45
C ARG A 17 -4.19 -0.37 6.17
N THR A 18 -5.41 -0.52 6.68
CA THR A 18 -5.85 -1.77 7.31
C THR A 18 -5.82 -2.91 6.31
N TYR A 19 -6.38 -2.69 5.12
CA TYR A 19 -6.43 -3.69 4.06
C TYR A 19 -5.03 -4.14 3.62
N PHE A 20 -4.12 -3.19 3.39
CA PHE A 20 -2.72 -3.48 3.08
C PHE A 20 -2.05 -4.26 4.22
N ARG A 21 -2.31 -3.92 5.49
CA ARG A 21 -1.74 -4.65 6.62
C ARG A 21 -2.21 -6.11 6.67
N GLU A 22 -3.47 -6.37 6.32
CA GLU A 22 -4.04 -7.72 6.36
C GLU A 22 -3.69 -8.57 5.13
N THR A 23 -3.59 -7.93 3.96
CA THR A 23 -3.45 -8.64 2.67
C THR A 23 -2.08 -8.49 2.02
N GLN A 24 -1.28 -7.51 2.46
CA GLN A 24 -0.05 -7.05 1.81
C GLN A 24 -0.24 -6.73 0.31
N ASP A 25 -1.45 -6.30 -0.07
CA ASP A 25 -1.81 -6.02 -1.46
C ASP A 25 -1.14 -4.74 -1.99
N GLU A 26 -0.41 -4.89 -3.11
CA GLU A 26 0.39 -3.82 -3.68
C GLU A 26 -0.48 -2.71 -4.33
N ALA A 27 -1.67 -3.04 -4.82
CA ALA A 27 -2.57 -2.04 -5.42
C ALA A 27 -3.15 -1.11 -4.34
N ALA A 28 -3.47 -1.65 -3.16
CA ALA A 28 -3.88 -0.83 -2.01
C ALA A 28 -2.75 0.08 -1.54
N PHE A 29 -1.51 -0.40 -1.54
CA PHE A 29 -0.35 0.42 -1.21
C PHE A 29 -0.14 1.55 -2.24
N ARG A 30 -0.16 1.25 -3.54
CA ARG A 30 -0.04 2.27 -4.60
C ARG A 30 -1.15 3.31 -4.53
N GLU A 31 -2.37 2.92 -4.15
CA GLU A 31 -3.48 3.84 -3.93
C GLU A 31 -3.23 4.79 -2.74
N ILE A 32 -2.69 4.28 -1.62
CA ILE A 32 -2.26 5.10 -0.48
C ILE A 32 -1.18 6.10 -0.91
N LEU A 33 -0.18 5.65 -1.68
CA LEU A 33 0.86 6.54 -2.22
C LEU A 33 0.26 7.63 -3.12
N SER A 34 -0.68 7.24 -3.99
CA SER A 34 -1.28 8.13 -5.00
C SER A 34 -2.16 9.22 -4.39
N ARG A 35 -2.72 9.01 -3.20
CA ARG A 35 -3.64 9.96 -2.53
C ARG A 35 -2.94 11.05 -1.74
N GLY A 36 -1.61 11.04 -1.71
CA GLY A 36 -0.82 11.96 -0.92
C GLY A 36 -0.49 11.34 0.42
N LEU A 37 0.81 11.13 0.62
CA LEU A 37 1.38 10.63 1.85
C LEU A 37 1.37 11.76 2.88
N ASP A 38 0.51 11.66 3.90
CA ASP A 38 0.80 12.35 5.17
C ASP A 38 2.21 11.96 5.62
N GLU A 39 2.91 12.80 6.40
CA GLU A 39 4.31 12.54 6.80
C GLU A 39 4.51 11.14 7.43
N LYS A 40 3.46 10.62 8.09
CA LYS A 40 3.43 9.25 8.64
C LYS A 40 3.34 8.15 7.58
N ASP A 41 2.68 8.40 6.46
CA ASP A 41 2.63 7.47 5.33
C ASP A 41 3.95 7.43 4.55
N LYS A 42 4.69 8.54 4.48
CA LYS A 42 6.02 8.56 3.83
C LYS A 42 7.00 7.60 4.50
N ALA A 43 7.00 7.57 5.83
CA ALA A 43 7.83 6.65 6.59
C ALA A 43 7.46 5.19 6.34
N ALA A 44 6.15 4.87 6.32
CA ALA A 44 5.66 3.54 6.01
C ALA A 44 6.00 3.13 4.56
N ALA A 45 5.91 4.06 3.61
CA ALA A 45 6.25 3.82 2.23
C ALA A 45 7.74 3.56 2.02
N CYS A 46 8.60 4.33 2.70
CA CYS A 46 10.04 4.14 2.66
C CYS A 46 10.45 2.79 3.28
N ALA A 47 9.86 2.42 4.42
CA ALA A 47 10.11 1.15 5.07
C ALA A 47 9.66 -0.05 4.22
N PHE A 48 8.53 0.06 3.51
CA PHE A 48 8.06 -0.99 2.61
C PHE A 48 8.94 -1.13 1.37
N LYS A 49 9.39 -0.01 0.78
CA LYS A 49 10.32 -0.04 -0.35
C LYS A 49 11.64 -0.71 0.04
N ALA A 50 12.20 -0.36 1.20
CA ALA A 50 13.39 -1.00 1.73
C ALA A 50 13.18 -2.52 1.92
N TRP A 51 12.05 -2.92 2.50
CA TRP A 51 11.69 -4.34 2.64
C TRP A 51 11.57 -5.08 1.29
N GLN A 52 11.00 -4.45 0.26
CA GLN A 52 10.96 -5.05 -1.07
C GLN A 52 12.35 -5.16 -1.71
N GLU A 53 13.21 -4.15 -1.57
CA GLU A 53 14.57 -4.17 -2.10
C GLU A 53 15.42 -5.26 -1.42
N GLU A 54 15.26 -5.47 -0.11
CA GLU A 54 15.93 -6.58 0.60
C GLU A 54 15.43 -7.95 0.11
N ARG A 55 14.13 -8.10 -0.13
CA ARG A 55 13.56 -9.34 -0.68
C ARG A 55 13.98 -9.60 -2.13
N ALA A 56 14.13 -8.55 -2.93
CA ALA A 56 14.61 -8.66 -4.30
C ALA A 56 16.13 -8.96 -4.36
N ALA A 57 16.92 -8.48 -3.40
CA ALA A 57 18.35 -8.73 -3.30
C ALA A 57 18.70 -10.16 -2.83
N THR A 58 17.70 -10.96 -2.42
CA THR A 58 17.90 -12.36 -1.97
C THR A 58 17.66 -13.38 -3.11
N TYR A 59 17.47 -12.94 -4.35
CA TYR A 59 17.31 -13.79 -5.53
C TYR A 59 18.41 -13.58 -6.58
#